data_AF-A0A0Q6D3B3-F1
#
_entry.id   AF-A0A0Q6D3B3-F1
#
_cell.length_a   1.000
_cell.length_b   1.000
_cell.length_c   1.000
_cell.angle_alpha   90.00
_cell.angle_beta   90.00
_cell.angle_gamma   90.00
#
_symmetry.space_group_name_H-M   'P 1'
#
loop_
_entity.id
_entity.type
_entity.pdbx_description
1 polymer ?
#
loop_
_entity_poly.entity_id
_entity_poly.type
_entity_poly.pdbx_seq_one_letter_code
_entity_poly.pdbx_strand_id
1 'polypeptide(L)' 'MSPLHTQDDRDRTEQAARYLIEQHGENAIAEAEAAIRHATELNDQSAIEALTDILSLLRETRLT' A
#
# COMPACT_ATOMS: atom_id res chain seq x y z
N MET A 1 -16.89 -8.40 14.99
CA MET A 1 -15.92 -9.42 14.54
C MET A 1 -14.72 -8.64 14.04
N SER A 2 -13.62 -8.62 14.80
CA SER A 2 -12.43 -7.83 14.44
C SER A 2 -11.74 -8.46 13.24
N PRO A 3 -11.28 -7.69 12.25
CA PRO A 3 -10.78 -8.23 11.00
C PRO A 3 -9.43 -8.91 11.27
N LEU A 4 -9.37 -10.20 10.98
CA LEU A 4 -8.15 -11.00 10.97
C LEU A 4 -7.31 -10.56 9.76
N HIS A 5 -6.60 -9.45 9.87
CA HIS A 5 -5.36 -9.33 9.11
C HIS A 5 -4.39 -10.31 9.75
N THR A 6 -4.11 -11.40 9.05
CA THR A 6 -3.13 -12.38 9.54
C THR A 6 -1.75 -11.72 9.57
N GLN A 7 -0.85 -12.22 10.42
CA GLN A 7 0.53 -11.73 10.44
C GLN A 7 1.16 -11.81 9.03
N ASP A 8 0.80 -12.83 8.25
CA ASP A 8 1.19 -12.99 6.85
C ASP A 8 0.70 -11.86 5.93
N ASP A 9 -0.50 -11.33 6.15
CA ASP A 9 -1.04 -10.23 5.34
C ASP A 9 -0.30 -8.93 5.64
N ARG A 10 0.02 -8.69 6.91
CA ARG A 10 0.85 -7.54 7.31
C ARG A 10 2.26 -7.64 6.71
N ASP A 11 2.89 -8.81 6.78
CA ASP A 11 4.24 -9.03 6.24
C ASP A 11 4.27 -8.79 4.71
N ARG A 12 3.21 -9.18 3.98
CA ARG A 12 3.05 -8.89 2.55
C ARG A 12 2.91 -7.40 2.28
N THR A 13 2.10 -6.69 3.06
CA THR A 13 1.92 -5.23 2.91
C THR A 13 3.21 -4.48 3.18
N GLU A 14 3.97 -4.88 4.21
CA GLU A 14 5.29 -4.32 4.51
C GLU A 14 6.30 -4.60 3.39
N GLN A 15 6.31 -5.81 2.82
CA GLN A 15 7.18 -6.15 1.69
C GLN A 15 6.84 -5.33 0.44
N ALA A 16 5.55 -5.14 0.14
CA ALA A 16 5.10 -4.33 -0.99
C ALA A 16 5.46 -2.85 -0.80
N ALA A 17 5.31 -2.32 0.41
CA ALA A 17 5.72 -0.96 0.74
C ALA A 17 7.24 -0.77 0.56
N ARG A 18 8.06 -1.72 1.05
CA ARG A 18 9.52 -1.69 0.83
C ARG A 18 9.88 -1.73 -0.64
N TYR A 19 9.24 -2.61 -1.41
CA TYR A 19 9.45 -2.68 -2.86
C TYR A 19 9.15 -1.35 -3.56
N LEU A 20 8.04 -0.68 -3.21
CA LEU A 20 7.70 0.64 -3.74
C LEU A 20 8.75 1.70 -3.40
N ILE A 21 9.28 1.69 -2.17
CA ILE A 21 10.38 2.59 -1.76
C ILE A 21 11.64 2.29 -2.56
N GLU A 22 12.00 1.03 -2.73
CA GLU A 22 13.19 0.62 -3.48
C GLU A 22 13.11 1.01 -4.96
N GLN A 23 11.95 0.86 -5.58
CA GLN A 23 11.76 1.16 -7.01
C GLN A 23 11.58 2.66 -7.29
N HIS A 24 10.87 3.37 -6.42
CA HIS A 24 10.41 4.74 -6.70
C HIS A 24 10.95 5.81 -5.74
N GLY A 25 11.65 5.40 -4.66
CA GLY A 25 12.27 6.31 -3.70
C GLY A 25 11.27 7.30 -3.10
N GLU A 26 11.57 8.59 -3.22
CA GLU A 26 10.73 9.68 -2.71
C GLU A 26 9.34 9.74 -3.37
N ASN A 27 9.20 9.15 -4.56
CA ASN A 27 7.95 9.10 -5.32
C ASN A 27 7.05 7.93 -4.94
N ALA A 28 7.48 7.01 -4.07
CA ALA A 28 6.71 5.82 -3.69
C ALA A 28 5.27 6.13 -3.24
N ILE A 29 5.07 7.22 -2.51
CA ILE A 29 3.74 7.69 -2.09
C ILE A 29 2.91 8.13 -3.29
N ALA A 30 3.47 8.92 -4.20
CA ALA A 30 2.75 9.42 -5.37
C ALA A 30 2.35 8.27 -6.32
N GLU A 31 3.21 7.26 -6.44
CA GLU A 31 2.96 6.05 -7.21
C GLU A 31 1.86 5.19 -6.59
N ALA A 32 1.88 4.99 -5.27
CA ALA A 32 0.80 4.28 -4.56
C ALA A 32 -0.54 5.02 -4.75
N GLU A 33 -0.56 6.35 -4.66
CA GLU A 33 -1.76 7.15 -4.91
C GLU A 33 -2.25 7.05 -6.37
N ALA A 34 -1.33 6.99 -7.34
CA ALA A 34 -1.66 6.77 -8.74
C ALA A 34 -2.26 5.39 -8.99
N ALA A 35 -1.68 4.35 -8.38
CA ALA A 35 -2.20 2.99 -8.44
C ALA A 35 -3.60 2.87 -7.84
N ILE A 36 -3.88 3.56 -6.71
CA ILE A 36 -5.23 3.60 -6.11
C ILE A 36 -6.23 4.24 -7.07
N ARG A 37 -5.88 5.37 -7.70
CA ARG A 37 -6.76 6.01 -8.70
C ARG A 37 -7.06 5.06 -9.85
N HIS A 38 -6.05 4.36 -10.36
CA HIS A 38 -6.24 3.40 -11.43
C HIS A 38 -7.11 2.21 -11.02
N ALA A 39 -6.89 1.63 -9.83
CA ALA A 39 -7.74 0.57 -9.29
C ALA A 39 -9.20 1.03 -9.10
N THR A 40 -9.40 2.30 -8.72
CA THR A 40 -10.73 2.93 -8.62
C THR A 40 -11.41 3.00 -9.99
N GLU A 41 -10.70 3.42 -11.04
CA GLU A 41 -11.22 3.45 -12.41
C GLU A 41 -11.66 2.05 -12.90
N LEU A 42 -10.95 1.01 -12.47
CA LEU A 42 -11.24 -0.39 -12.78
C LEU A 42 -12.32 -1.01 -11.87
N ASN A 43 -12.76 -0.30 -10.83
CA ASN A 43 -13.61 -0.84 -9.75
C ASN A 43 -13.02 -2.09 -9.07
N ASP A 44 -11.70 -2.19 -8.98
CA ASP A 44 -11.01 -3.28 -8.30
C ASP A 44 -10.89 -2.98 -6.80
N GLN A 45 -11.94 -3.33 -6.05
CA GLN A 45 -12.03 -3.06 -4.62
C GLN A 45 -10.91 -3.73 -3.81
N SER A 46 -10.48 -4.93 -4.21
CA SER A 46 -9.42 -5.66 -3.52
C SER A 46 -8.06 -4.97 -3.70
N ALA A 47 -7.77 -4.46 -4.90
CA ALA A 47 -6.58 -3.68 -5.15
C ALA A 47 -6.60 -2.34 -4.39
N ILE A 48 -7.75 -1.67 -4.32
CA ILE A 48 -7.90 -0.41 -3.58
C ILE A 48 -7.57 -0.62 -2.09
N GLU A 49 -8.11 -1.66 -1.47
CA GLU A 49 -7.86 -1.98 -0.05
C GLU A 49 -6.37 -2.24 0.20
N ALA A 50 -5.76 -3.15 -0.57
CA ALA A 50 -4.35 -3.49 -0.42
C ALA A 50 -3.42 -2.27 -0.64
N LEU A 51 -3.68 -1.45 -1.67
CA LEU A 51 -2.87 -0.26 -1.95
C LEU A 51 -3.06 0.84 -0.90
N THR A 52 -4.25 0.93 -0.28
CA THR A 52 -4.51 1.88 0.81
C THR A 52 -3.73 1.50 2.08
N ASP A 53 -3.64 0.22 2.40
CA ASP A 53 -2.83 -0.27 3.51
C ASP A 53 -1.34 0.00 3.28
N ILE A 54 -0.86 -0.25 2.05
CA ILE A 54 0.52 0.07 1.63
C ILE A 54 0.79 1.59 1.76
N LEU A 55 -0.10 2.44 1.25
CA LEU A 55 0.04 3.89 1.33
C LEU A 55 0.12 4.38 2.79
N SER A 56 -0.64 3.76 3.69
CA SER A 56 -0.62 4.08 5.11
C SER A 56 0.75 3.77 5.71
N LEU A 57 1.31 2.58 5.45
CA LEU A 57 2.66 2.21 5.90
C LEU A 57 3.76 3.12 5.33
N LEU A 58 3.67 3.49 4.05
CA LEU A 58 4.63 4.41 3.42
C LEU A 58 4.65 5.77 4.12
N ARG A 59 3.49 6.28 4.53
CA ARG A 59 3.36 7.55 5.25
C ARG A 59 3.90 7.46 6.68
N GLU A 60 3.64 6.35 7.38
CA GLU A 60 4.21 6.11 8.71
C GLU A 60 5.74 6.04 8.67
N THR A 61 6.30 5.34 7.68
CA THR A 61 7.75 5.14 7.54
C THR A 61 8.51 6.45 7.23
N ARG A 62 7.88 7.43 6.57
CA ARG A 62 8.49 8.75 6.31
C ARG A 62 8.52 9.66 7.55
N LEU A 63 7.77 9.35 8.60
CA LEU A 63 7.69 10.16 9.83
C LEU A 63 8.68 9.72 10.91
N THR A 64 9.37 8.59 10.72
CA THR A 64 10.41 8.04 11.61
C THR A 64 11.80 8.25 11.05
#